data_AF-A0A662VAC6-F1
#
_entry.id   AF-A0A662VAC6-F1
#
_cell.length_a   1.000
_cell.length_b   1.000
_cell.length_c   1.000
_cell.angle_alpha   90.00
_cell.angle_beta   90.00
_cell.angle_gamma   90.00
#
_symmetry.space_group_name_H-M   'P 1'
#
loop_
_entity.id
_entity.type
_entity.pdbx_description
1 polymer ?
#
loop_
_entity_poly.entity_id
_entity_poly.type
_entity_poly.pdbx_seq_one_letter_code
_entity_poly.pdbx_strand_id
1 'polypeptide(L)'
;MIESLKELIEYKKSRGKLIVVKDLQRYLEPTRFILKAERDRKTIIFNLKDSVLTCVSNVVYSREDLLNILNVKSDEDLYARITKLINEGFRDSVKGYVDKGFFNLREFSEYFEIRQLELKQLPSIKFYPKDGGEYITSAIIIAEIPTMKAHYNASIHRLMLMGNKGYAIRLVPRHLYNIYKANSSKGLETPIAIVIGVNPALLLLSATSPPYGVFELMGYKLIFNKPLDVALTPKYGIPVPVSASVVMEARIKL
;
A
#
# COMPACT_ATOMS: atom_id res chain seq x y z
N MET A 1 14.65 -4.97 -13.64
CA MET A 1 13.52 -5.35 -12.78
C MET A 1 12.90 -4.07 -12.26
N ILE A 2 11.57 -3.98 -12.15
CA ILE A 2 10.90 -2.79 -11.64
C ILE A 2 10.63 -3.01 -10.15
N GLU A 3 11.33 -2.28 -9.30
CA GLU A 3 11.37 -2.52 -7.85
C GLU A 3 10.58 -1.48 -7.07
N SER A 4 10.44 -0.28 -7.62
CA SER A 4 9.68 0.83 -7.03
C SER A 4 8.57 1.34 -7.96
N LEU A 5 7.61 2.06 -7.38
CA LEU A 5 6.58 2.77 -8.15
C LEU A 5 7.21 3.82 -9.08
N LYS A 6 8.28 4.48 -8.63
CA LYS A 6 9.02 5.47 -9.40
C LYS A 6 9.65 4.86 -10.66
N GLU A 7 10.33 3.73 -10.52
CA GLU A 7 10.89 3.00 -11.67
C GLU A 7 9.79 2.55 -12.65
N LEU A 8 8.64 2.10 -12.14
CA LEU A 8 7.51 1.72 -12.99
C LEU A 8 7.01 2.91 -13.80
N ILE A 9 6.89 4.07 -13.18
CA ILE A 9 6.48 5.30 -13.85
C ILE A 9 7.48 5.69 -14.93
N GLU A 10 8.78 5.66 -14.66
CA GLU A 10 9.82 5.96 -15.66
C GLU A 10 9.82 4.93 -16.81
N TYR A 11 9.60 3.65 -16.50
CA TYR A 11 9.41 2.61 -17.52
C TYR A 11 8.18 2.88 -18.41
N LYS A 12 7.06 3.29 -17.83
CA LYS A 12 5.85 3.66 -18.59
C LYS A 12 6.08 4.89 -19.46
N LYS A 13 6.81 5.88 -18.92
CA LYS A 13 7.17 7.12 -19.61
C LYS A 13 8.03 6.86 -20.85
N SER A 14 9.07 6.02 -20.73
CA SER A 14 9.95 5.69 -21.87
C SER A 14 9.24 4.97 -23.01
N ARG A 15 8.07 4.36 -22.74
CA ARG A 15 7.21 3.68 -23.72
C ARG A 15 6.06 4.55 -24.24
N GLY A 16 6.02 5.85 -23.89
CA GLY A 16 4.92 6.75 -24.28
C GLY A 16 3.57 6.37 -23.65
N LYS A 17 3.58 5.59 -22.56
CA LYS A 17 2.38 5.09 -21.86
C LYS A 17 2.01 5.94 -20.64
N LEU A 18 2.29 7.25 -20.70
CA LEU A 18 2.06 8.19 -19.63
C LEU A 18 1.22 9.38 -20.11
N ILE A 19 0.29 9.84 -19.27
CA ILE A 19 -0.43 11.11 -19.38
C ILE A 19 -0.10 11.93 -18.13
N VAL A 20 0.15 13.22 -18.29
CA VAL A 20 0.37 14.15 -17.17
C VAL A 20 -0.69 15.24 -17.24
N VAL A 21 -1.36 15.49 -16.11
CA VAL A 21 -2.39 16.53 -15.97
C VAL A 21 -2.10 17.31 -14.69
N LYS A 22 -2.30 18.63 -14.67
CA LYS A 22 -2.04 19.45 -13.48
C LYS A 22 -3.29 20.18 -13.02
N ASP A 23 -3.21 20.69 -11.78
CA ASP A 23 -4.16 21.63 -11.21
C ASP A 23 -5.62 21.14 -11.22
N LEU A 24 -5.83 19.86 -10.89
CA LEU A 24 -7.16 19.28 -10.81
C LEU A 24 -7.85 19.62 -9.48
N GLN A 25 -9.17 19.81 -9.53
CA GLN A 25 -10.02 19.81 -8.35
C GLN A 25 -10.23 18.38 -7.85
N ARG A 26 -10.55 18.21 -6.56
CA ARG A 26 -10.73 16.87 -5.96
C ARG A 26 -11.99 16.14 -6.40
N TYR A 27 -13.02 16.90 -6.77
CA TYR A 27 -14.34 16.36 -7.06
C TYR A 27 -14.48 16.02 -8.55
N LEU A 28 -14.58 14.73 -8.86
CA LEU A 28 -14.79 14.13 -10.20
C LEU A 28 -13.74 14.41 -11.27
N GLU A 29 -13.00 15.52 -11.24
CA GLU A 29 -12.01 15.85 -12.27
C GLU A 29 -10.96 14.74 -12.43
N PRO A 30 -10.33 14.20 -11.35
CA PRO A 30 -9.35 13.14 -11.49
C PRO A 30 -9.99 11.89 -12.07
N THR A 31 -11.22 11.54 -11.65
CA THR A 31 -11.99 10.40 -12.18
C THR A 31 -12.14 10.48 -13.69
N ARG A 32 -12.50 11.66 -14.24
CA ARG A 32 -12.64 11.85 -15.69
C ARG A 32 -11.36 11.53 -16.44
N PHE A 33 -10.22 11.99 -15.92
CA PHE A 33 -8.92 11.75 -16.56
C PHE A 33 -8.41 10.31 -16.33
N ILE A 34 -8.71 9.70 -15.18
CA ILE A 34 -8.43 8.28 -14.91
C ILE A 34 -9.18 7.39 -15.90
N LEU A 35 -10.49 7.61 -16.11
CA LEU A 35 -11.29 6.85 -17.09
C LEU A 35 -10.82 7.06 -18.54
N LYS A 36 -10.29 8.23 -18.86
CA LYS A 36 -9.63 8.46 -20.16
C LYS A 36 -8.33 7.67 -20.26
N ALA A 37 -7.47 7.74 -19.23
CA ALA A 37 -6.20 7.04 -19.19
C ALA A 37 -6.38 5.51 -19.26
N GLU A 38 -7.43 4.97 -18.64
CA GLU A 38 -7.82 3.56 -18.75
C GLU A 38 -8.16 3.17 -20.19
N ARG A 39 -9.05 3.93 -20.86
CA ARG A 39 -9.39 3.73 -22.28
C ARG A 39 -8.17 3.81 -23.19
N ASP A 40 -7.29 4.77 -22.92
CA ASP A 40 -6.08 5.00 -23.70
C ASP A 40 -4.94 4.00 -23.35
N ARG A 41 -5.16 3.13 -22.34
CA ARG A 41 -4.16 2.19 -21.80
C ARG A 41 -2.86 2.90 -21.44
N LYS A 42 -2.97 3.97 -20.64
CA LYS A 42 -1.87 4.79 -20.14
C LYS A 42 -1.97 4.98 -18.63
N THR A 43 -0.82 5.09 -17.97
CA THR A 43 -0.75 5.57 -16.60
C THR A 43 -0.93 7.08 -16.56
N ILE A 44 -1.62 7.60 -15.54
CA ILE A 44 -1.81 9.03 -15.36
C ILE A 44 -1.08 9.53 -14.12
N ILE A 45 -0.33 10.62 -14.27
CA ILE A 45 0.20 11.43 -13.18
C ILE A 45 -0.61 12.72 -13.11
N PHE A 46 -1.01 13.11 -11.91
CA PHE A 46 -1.69 14.39 -11.72
C PHE A 46 -1.42 15.07 -10.39
N ASN A 47 -1.66 16.38 -10.35
CA ASN A 47 -1.62 17.18 -9.14
C ASN A 47 -3.01 17.73 -8.83
N LEU A 48 -3.34 17.77 -7.54
CA LEU A 48 -4.53 18.47 -7.04
C LEU A 48 -4.11 19.88 -6.60
N LYS A 49 -4.97 20.88 -6.81
CA LYS A 49 -4.65 22.30 -6.52
C LYS A 49 -4.22 22.58 -5.08
N ASP A 50 -4.70 21.78 -4.15
CA ASP A 50 -4.56 21.94 -2.69
C ASP A 50 -3.76 20.79 -2.05
N SER A 51 -3.10 19.95 -2.86
CA SER A 51 -2.23 18.87 -2.41
C SER A 51 -0.76 19.21 -2.68
N VAL A 52 0.10 18.93 -1.71
CA VAL A 52 1.57 19.02 -1.91
C VAL A 52 2.13 17.76 -2.57
N LEU A 53 1.33 16.70 -2.65
CA LEU A 53 1.71 15.40 -3.20
C LEU A 53 1.25 15.25 -4.64
N THR A 54 2.12 14.64 -5.45
CA THR A 54 1.80 14.19 -6.81
C THR A 54 1.09 12.83 -6.74
N CYS A 55 0.01 12.71 -7.50
CA CYS A 55 -0.79 11.50 -7.59
C CYS A 55 -0.40 10.69 -8.82
N VAL A 56 -0.53 9.38 -8.72
CA VAL A 56 -0.48 8.47 -9.86
C VAL A 56 -1.67 7.52 -9.78
N SER A 57 -2.28 7.23 -10.92
CA SER A 57 -3.36 6.27 -11.04
C SER A 57 -3.26 5.49 -12.34
N ASN A 58 -4.07 4.44 -12.47
CA ASN A 58 -4.03 3.52 -13.61
C ASN A 58 -2.59 3.00 -13.85
N VAL A 59 -1.93 2.55 -12.78
CA VAL A 59 -0.53 2.08 -12.84
C VAL A 59 -0.45 0.69 -13.50
N VAL A 60 -1.45 -0.14 -13.24
CA VAL A 60 -1.63 -1.47 -13.83
C VAL A 60 -3.00 -1.49 -14.50
N TYR A 61 -3.04 -1.56 -15.84
CA TYR A 61 -4.27 -1.53 -16.63
C TYR A 61 -4.35 -2.66 -17.66
N SER A 62 -3.43 -3.62 -17.57
CA SER A 62 -3.43 -4.78 -18.45
C SER A 62 -2.80 -5.99 -17.77
N ARG A 63 -3.14 -7.18 -18.28
CA ARG A 63 -2.53 -8.42 -17.80
C ARG A 63 -1.03 -8.46 -18.07
N GLU A 64 -0.62 -8.02 -19.25
CA GLU A 64 0.80 -7.86 -19.62
C GLU A 64 1.56 -7.00 -18.60
N ASP A 65 0.99 -5.87 -18.19
CA ASP A 65 1.62 -5.02 -17.17
C ASP A 65 1.78 -5.72 -15.84
N LEU A 66 0.75 -6.43 -15.41
CA LEU A 66 0.78 -7.18 -14.17
C LEU A 66 1.89 -8.25 -14.21
N LEU A 67 1.97 -9.02 -15.29
CA LEU A 67 2.98 -10.06 -15.46
C LEU A 67 4.41 -9.48 -15.48
N ASN A 68 4.60 -8.37 -16.20
CA ASN A 68 5.89 -7.66 -16.27
C ASN A 68 6.34 -7.10 -14.91
N ILE A 69 5.42 -6.49 -14.15
CA ILE A 69 5.72 -5.92 -12.83
C ILE A 69 6.09 -7.01 -11.82
N LEU A 70 5.43 -8.16 -11.91
CA LEU A 70 5.66 -9.30 -11.02
C LEU A 70 6.81 -10.20 -11.49
N ASN A 71 7.41 -9.90 -12.65
CA ASN A 71 8.46 -10.71 -13.26
C ASN A 71 8.07 -12.19 -13.42
N VAL A 72 6.84 -12.41 -13.89
CA VAL A 72 6.25 -13.73 -14.14
C VAL A 72 5.94 -13.91 -15.62
N LYS A 73 6.01 -15.15 -16.11
CA LYS A 73 5.86 -15.44 -17.54
C LYS A 73 4.44 -15.69 -17.99
N SER A 74 3.58 -16.14 -17.08
CA SER A 74 2.18 -16.48 -17.35
C SER A 74 1.33 -16.34 -16.11
N ASP A 75 0.02 -16.48 -16.30
CA ASP A 75 -0.95 -16.49 -15.22
C ASP A 75 -0.74 -17.67 -14.29
N GLU A 76 -0.41 -18.84 -14.81
CA GLU A 76 -0.11 -20.04 -14.04
C GLU A 76 1.11 -19.81 -13.13
N ASP A 77 2.17 -19.18 -13.63
CA ASP A 77 3.36 -18.82 -12.82
C ASP A 77 2.97 -17.82 -11.71
N LEU A 78 2.14 -16.82 -12.03
CA LEU A 78 1.60 -15.90 -11.03
C LEU A 78 0.81 -16.63 -9.94
N TYR A 79 -0.17 -17.46 -10.33
CA TYR A 79 -0.98 -18.21 -9.38
C TYR A 79 -0.14 -19.17 -8.54
N ALA A 80 0.85 -19.82 -9.13
CA ALA A 80 1.78 -20.69 -8.40
C ALA A 80 2.52 -19.90 -7.30
N ARG A 81 3.02 -18.70 -7.60
CA ARG A 81 3.73 -17.85 -6.61
C ARG A 81 2.84 -17.32 -5.51
N ILE A 82 1.61 -16.91 -5.83
CA ILE A 82 0.64 -16.46 -4.82
C ILE A 82 0.20 -17.64 -3.95
N THR A 83 -0.04 -18.80 -4.56
CA THR A 83 -0.41 -20.04 -3.85
C THR A 83 0.72 -20.49 -2.93
N LYS A 84 1.99 -20.32 -3.34
CA LYS A 84 3.16 -20.56 -2.50
C LYS A 84 3.12 -19.72 -1.23
N LEU A 85 2.78 -18.43 -1.30
CA LEU A 85 2.59 -17.61 -0.10
C LEU A 85 1.49 -18.15 0.81
N ILE A 86 0.38 -18.62 0.24
CA ILE A 86 -0.76 -19.12 1.01
C ILE A 86 -0.42 -20.44 1.70
N ASN A 87 0.30 -21.34 1.02
CA ASN A 87 0.58 -22.69 1.48
C ASN A 87 1.87 -22.81 2.30
N GLU A 88 2.92 -22.07 1.90
CA GLU A 88 4.26 -22.14 2.50
C GLU A 88 4.61 -20.88 3.31
N GLY A 89 3.73 -19.87 3.31
CA GLY A 89 3.88 -18.71 4.17
C GLY A 89 3.93 -19.13 5.63
N PHE A 90 4.95 -18.66 6.34
CA PHE A 90 5.15 -18.98 7.75
C PHE A 90 5.01 -17.73 8.60
N ARG A 91 4.64 -17.94 9.85
CA ARG A 91 4.51 -16.89 10.86
C ARG A 91 5.87 -16.62 11.45
N ASP A 92 6.28 -15.35 11.46
CA ASP A 92 7.47 -14.95 12.16
C ASP A 92 7.42 -13.49 12.58
N SER A 93 8.26 -13.16 13.55
CA SER A 93 8.57 -11.79 13.91
C SER A 93 9.36 -11.11 12.78
N VAL A 94 9.38 -9.78 12.76
CA VAL A 94 10.25 -9.02 11.84
C VAL A 94 11.70 -9.47 11.91
N LYS A 95 12.23 -9.69 13.12
CA LYS A 95 13.60 -10.20 13.30
C LYS A 95 13.79 -11.57 12.65
N GLY A 96 12.86 -12.50 12.84
CA GLY A 96 12.98 -13.82 12.23
C GLY A 96 12.89 -13.81 10.70
N TYR A 97 12.07 -12.91 10.12
CA TYR A 97 12.10 -12.66 8.67
C TYR A 97 13.43 -12.08 8.20
N VAL A 98 14.06 -11.20 8.97
CA VAL A 98 15.42 -10.69 8.69
C VAL A 98 16.45 -11.82 8.76
N ASP A 99 16.45 -12.61 9.84
CA ASP A 99 17.38 -13.72 10.05
C ASP A 99 17.27 -14.78 8.93
N LYS A 100 16.08 -14.99 8.38
CA LYS A 100 15.82 -15.89 7.22
C LYS A 100 16.00 -15.21 5.85
N GLY A 101 16.46 -13.96 5.84
CA GLY A 101 16.73 -13.17 4.64
C GLY A 101 15.49 -12.85 3.80
N PHE A 102 14.30 -12.79 4.40
CA PHE A 102 13.07 -12.30 3.75
C PHE A 102 13.01 -10.79 3.74
N PHE A 103 13.58 -10.14 4.76
CA PHE A 103 13.68 -8.69 4.86
C PHE A 103 15.11 -8.24 5.10
N ASN A 104 15.45 -7.05 4.64
CA ASN A 104 16.60 -6.30 5.13
C ASN A 104 16.09 -5.13 5.96
N LEU A 105 16.64 -4.96 7.15
CA LEU A 105 16.34 -3.79 7.97
C LEU A 105 17.17 -2.61 7.48
N ARG A 106 16.50 -1.47 7.30
CA ARG A 106 17.10 -0.19 6.90
C ARG A 106 16.80 0.88 7.94
N GLU A 107 17.66 1.88 8.00
CA GLU A 107 17.44 3.06 8.83
C GLU A 107 16.34 3.94 8.23
N PHE A 108 15.32 4.26 9.02
CA PHE A 108 14.15 5.01 8.53
C PHE A 108 14.54 6.37 7.94
N SER A 109 15.49 7.07 8.58
CA SER A 109 15.95 8.40 8.17
C SER A 109 16.76 8.43 6.87
N GLU A 110 17.25 7.30 6.37
CA GLU A 110 17.93 7.22 5.07
C GLU A 110 16.94 7.28 3.89
N TYR A 111 15.68 6.91 4.13
CA TYR A 111 14.66 6.75 3.08
C TYR A 111 13.47 7.69 3.26
N PHE A 112 13.21 8.16 4.48
CA PHE A 112 12.04 8.98 4.79
C PHE A 112 12.42 10.28 5.51
N GLU A 113 11.80 11.38 5.07
CA GLU A 113 11.80 12.66 5.76
C GLU A 113 10.48 12.81 6.52
N ILE A 114 10.54 13.24 7.79
CA ILE A 114 9.35 13.55 8.57
C ILE A 114 8.80 14.91 8.14
N ARG A 115 7.53 14.93 7.71
CA ARG A 115 6.82 16.17 7.36
C ARG A 115 5.55 16.33 8.18
N GLN A 116 5.27 17.57 8.57
CA GLN A 116 3.98 17.95 9.16
C GLN A 116 3.06 18.41 8.03
N LEU A 117 1.99 17.64 7.80
CA LEU A 117 0.97 17.94 6.79
C LEU A 117 -0.41 17.91 7.44
N GLU A 118 -1.26 18.85 7.05
CA GLU A 118 -2.69 18.78 7.35
C GLU A 118 -3.35 17.71 6.48
N LEU A 119 -4.41 17.06 6.98
CA LEU A 119 -5.09 15.98 6.24
C LEU A 119 -5.60 16.42 4.87
N LYS A 120 -6.07 17.67 4.74
CA LYS A 120 -6.49 18.23 3.44
C LYS A 120 -5.34 18.34 2.43
N GLN A 121 -4.08 18.39 2.87
CA GLN A 121 -2.93 18.43 1.96
C GLN A 121 -2.60 17.03 1.38
N LEU A 122 -3.22 15.97 1.91
CA LEU A 122 -3.14 14.63 1.33
C LEU A 122 -4.12 14.51 0.16
N PRO A 123 -3.76 13.79 -0.91
CA PRO A 123 -4.53 13.78 -2.15
C PRO A 123 -5.71 12.79 -2.11
N SER A 124 -6.66 13.04 -1.21
CA SER A 124 -7.93 12.31 -1.17
C SER A 124 -8.84 12.82 -2.28
N ILE A 125 -9.52 11.92 -3.00
CA ILE A 125 -10.31 12.25 -4.19
C ILE A 125 -11.76 11.83 -3.98
N LYS A 126 -12.72 12.67 -4.35
CA LYS A 126 -14.13 12.29 -4.38
C LYS A 126 -14.46 11.73 -5.77
N PHE A 127 -14.39 10.40 -5.88
CA PHE A 127 -14.41 9.71 -7.17
C PHE A 127 -15.77 9.76 -7.85
N TYR A 128 -16.85 9.67 -7.07
CA TYR A 128 -18.23 9.62 -7.55
C TYR A 128 -19.13 10.63 -6.83
N PRO A 129 -20.23 11.10 -7.45
CA PRO A 129 -21.15 12.07 -6.83
C PRO A 129 -21.73 11.59 -5.51
N LYS A 130 -22.02 10.28 -5.41
CA LYS A 130 -22.65 9.63 -4.25
C LYS A 130 -21.65 9.13 -3.20
N ASP A 131 -20.35 9.35 -3.38
CA ASP A 131 -19.37 9.02 -2.35
C ASP A 131 -19.62 9.86 -1.10
N GLY A 132 -19.53 9.22 0.08
CA GLY A 132 -19.70 9.89 1.37
C GLY A 132 -18.63 10.95 1.69
N GLY A 133 -17.53 10.97 0.93
CA GLY A 133 -16.41 11.89 1.11
C GLY A 133 -15.30 11.66 0.08
N GLU A 134 -14.16 12.28 0.31
CA GLU A 134 -12.93 12.06 -0.46
C GLU A 134 -12.22 10.79 0.02
N TYR A 135 -11.61 10.03 -0.88
CA TYR A 135 -10.98 8.75 -0.57
C TYR A 135 -9.51 8.68 -0.99
N ILE A 136 -8.72 7.98 -0.18
CA ILE A 136 -7.50 7.29 -0.61
C ILE A 136 -7.88 5.83 -0.80
N THR A 137 -7.57 5.23 -1.96
CA THR A 137 -8.04 3.88 -2.33
C THR A 137 -6.94 2.83 -2.43
N SER A 138 -5.66 3.24 -2.42
CA SER A 138 -4.48 2.39 -2.61
C SER A 138 -3.56 2.39 -1.39
N ALA A 139 -4.13 2.31 -0.20
CA ALA A 139 -3.39 2.28 1.06
C ALA A 139 -3.24 0.86 1.60
N ILE A 140 -2.01 0.45 1.87
CA ILE A 140 -1.71 -0.73 2.69
C ILE A 140 -1.72 -0.30 4.15
N ILE A 141 -2.53 -0.96 4.97
CA ILE A 141 -2.57 -0.78 6.41
C ILE A 141 -1.78 -1.90 7.05
N ILE A 142 -0.73 -1.54 7.79
CA ILE A 142 0.11 -2.48 8.53
C ILE A 142 -0.18 -2.33 10.03
N ALA A 143 -0.47 -3.44 10.71
CA ALA A 143 -0.78 -3.46 12.14
C ALA A 143 -0.11 -4.66 12.82
N GLU A 144 0.37 -4.46 14.04
CA GLU A 144 0.92 -5.54 14.87
C GLU A 144 -0.21 -6.43 15.40
N ILE A 145 0.04 -7.75 15.45
CA ILE A 145 -0.88 -8.73 16.02
C ILE A 145 -0.74 -8.73 17.55
N PRO A 146 -1.79 -8.38 18.32
CA PRO A 146 -1.66 -8.15 19.76
C PRO A 146 -1.24 -9.39 20.58
N THR A 147 -1.46 -10.59 20.04
CA THR A 147 -1.09 -11.86 20.68
C THR A 147 0.27 -12.39 20.23
N MET A 148 0.94 -11.72 19.29
CA MET A 148 2.15 -12.21 18.64
C MET A 148 3.14 -11.04 18.46
N LYS A 149 4.02 -10.86 19.44
CA LYS A 149 5.00 -9.75 19.46
C LYS A 149 5.78 -9.66 18.16
N ALA A 150 5.86 -8.46 17.59
CA ALA A 150 6.54 -8.13 16.34
C ALA A 150 6.07 -8.95 15.12
N HIS A 151 4.86 -9.51 15.15
CA HIS A 151 4.20 -10.10 13.98
C HIS A 151 3.15 -9.13 13.44
N TYR A 152 3.02 -9.05 12.12
CA TYR A 152 2.24 -7.99 11.49
C TYR A 152 1.27 -8.56 10.44
N ASN A 153 0.19 -7.82 10.23
CA ASN A 153 -0.70 -7.98 9.07
C ASN A 153 -0.55 -6.75 8.17
N ALA A 154 -0.50 -6.97 6.85
CA ALA A 154 -0.65 -5.93 5.83
C ALA A 154 -1.92 -6.20 5.01
N SER A 155 -2.80 -5.21 4.89
CA SER A 155 -4.03 -5.33 4.10
C SER A 155 -4.39 -4.04 3.38
N ILE A 156 -5.02 -4.11 2.20
CA ILE A 156 -5.46 -2.92 1.48
C ILE A 156 -6.80 -2.41 2.02
N HIS A 157 -6.87 -1.11 2.28
CA HIS A 157 -8.11 -0.44 2.67
C HIS A 157 -8.30 0.87 1.93
N ARG A 158 -9.57 1.22 1.69
CA ARG A 158 -9.95 2.59 1.32
C ARG A 158 -10.17 3.41 2.59
N LEU A 159 -9.73 4.66 2.56
CA LEU A 159 -9.80 5.60 3.68
C LEU A 159 -10.60 6.82 3.25
N MET A 160 -11.75 7.06 3.88
CA MET A 160 -12.59 8.23 3.61
C MET A 160 -12.21 9.40 4.51
N LEU A 161 -11.84 10.55 3.96
CA LEU A 161 -11.49 11.73 4.73
C LEU A 161 -12.70 12.23 5.53
N MET A 162 -12.53 12.40 6.84
CA MET A 162 -13.55 12.87 7.78
C MET A 162 -13.24 14.30 8.23
N GLY A 163 -13.22 15.24 7.27
CA GLY A 163 -12.79 16.61 7.50
C GLY A 163 -11.39 16.66 8.14
N ASN A 164 -11.24 17.41 9.23
CA ASN A 164 -9.97 17.51 9.95
C ASN A 164 -9.81 16.44 11.06
N LYS A 165 -10.75 15.49 11.20
CA LYS A 165 -10.76 14.52 12.32
C LYS A 165 -9.92 13.27 12.07
N GLY A 166 -9.63 12.94 10.81
CA GLY A 166 -8.95 11.71 10.41
C GLY A 166 -9.60 11.05 9.20
N TYR A 167 -9.46 9.74 9.10
CA TYR A 167 -10.08 8.92 8.06
C TYR A 167 -11.03 7.90 8.67
N ALA A 168 -12.18 7.68 8.02
CA ALA A 168 -13.02 6.51 8.27
C ALA A 168 -12.50 5.32 7.45
N ILE A 169 -12.36 4.17 8.11
CA ILE A 169 -11.90 2.91 7.53
C ILE A 169 -13.00 1.86 7.74
N ARG A 170 -13.30 1.07 6.70
CA ARG A 170 -14.24 -0.05 6.81
C ARG A 170 -13.47 -1.33 7.11
N LEU A 171 -13.66 -1.86 8.32
CA LEU A 171 -13.12 -3.16 8.71
C LEU A 171 -14.16 -4.26 8.44
N VAL A 172 -13.79 -5.25 7.65
CA VAL A 172 -14.57 -6.48 7.43
C VAL A 172 -13.96 -7.64 8.23
N PRO A 173 -14.71 -8.70 8.59
CA PRO A 173 -14.24 -9.84 9.42
C PRO A 173 -13.04 -10.62 8.84
N ARG A 174 -11.86 -10.02 8.92
CA ARG A 174 -10.56 -10.46 8.40
C ARG A 174 -9.47 -10.08 9.41
N HIS A 175 -8.19 -10.25 9.06
CA HIS A 175 -7.06 -10.09 9.99
C HIS A 175 -7.02 -8.74 10.70
N LEU A 176 -7.09 -7.62 9.99
CA LEU A 176 -7.09 -6.29 10.62
C LEU A 176 -8.30 -6.08 11.55
N TYR A 177 -9.48 -6.62 11.21
CA TYR A 177 -10.64 -6.58 12.11
C TYR A 177 -10.41 -7.40 13.38
N ASN A 178 -9.79 -8.59 13.26
CA ASN A 178 -9.47 -9.41 14.42
C ASN A 178 -8.46 -8.72 15.34
N ILE A 179 -7.43 -8.09 14.76
CA ILE A 179 -6.45 -7.26 15.48
C ILE A 179 -7.16 -6.12 16.21
N TYR A 180 -8.01 -5.36 15.49
CA TYR A 180 -8.79 -4.27 16.06
C TYR A 180 -9.68 -4.75 17.22
N LYS A 181 -10.42 -5.85 17.05
CA LYS A 181 -11.30 -6.41 18.08
C LYS A 181 -10.52 -6.87 19.31
N ALA A 182 -9.34 -7.46 19.13
CA ALA A 182 -8.48 -7.92 20.23
C ALA A 182 -7.89 -6.75 21.06
N ASN A 183 -7.58 -5.62 20.42
CA ASN A 183 -7.18 -4.40 21.12
C ASN A 183 -8.39 -3.73 21.79
N SER A 184 -9.49 -3.59 21.05
CA SER A 184 -10.72 -2.94 21.52
C SER A 184 -11.33 -3.66 22.73
N SER A 185 -11.27 -5.00 22.80
CA SER A 185 -11.72 -5.76 23.98
C SER A 185 -10.90 -5.49 25.25
N LYS A 186 -9.71 -4.90 25.10
CA LYS A 186 -8.84 -4.45 26.20
C LYS A 186 -8.91 -2.94 26.42
N GLY A 187 -9.82 -2.23 25.75
CA GLY A 187 -9.89 -0.76 25.79
C GLY A 187 -8.69 -0.08 25.13
N LEU A 188 -7.99 -0.75 24.22
CA LEU A 188 -6.84 -0.23 23.51
C LEU A 188 -7.20 0.14 22.07
N GLU A 189 -6.74 1.30 21.63
CA GLU A 189 -6.73 1.65 20.21
C GLU A 189 -5.69 0.81 19.46
N THR A 190 -5.81 0.70 18.14
CA THR A 190 -4.88 -0.11 17.32
C THR A 190 -3.89 0.79 16.58
N PRO A 191 -2.59 0.80 16.94
CA PRO A 191 -1.56 1.46 16.16
C PRO A 191 -1.45 0.86 14.76
N ILE A 192 -1.33 1.72 13.74
CA ILE A 192 -1.22 1.32 12.34
C ILE A 192 -0.21 2.20 11.59
N ALA A 193 0.40 1.64 10.55
CA ALA A 193 1.05 2.39 9.49
C ALA A 193 0.19 2.36 8.23
N ILE A 194 -0.06 3.53 7.64
CA ILE A 194 -0.72 3.70 6.35
C ILE A 194 0.37 3.92 5.31
N VAL A 195 0.55 2.95 4.42
CA VAL A 195 1.62 2.92 3.41
C VAL A 195 1.02 3.13 2.03
N ILE A 196 1.48 4.16 1.32
CA ILE A 196 0.95 4.58 0.02
C ILE A 196 2.10 4.75 -0.98
N GLY A 197 1.82 4.43 -2.25
CA GLY A 197 2.76 4.66 -3.34
C GLY A 197 3.92 3.67 -3.32
N VAL A 198 3.59 2.38 -3.25
CA VAL A 198 4.54 1.26 -3.31
C VAL A 198 4.52 0.59 -4.68
N ASN A 199 5.47 -0.32 -4.92
CA ASN A 199 5.40 -1.24 -6.05
C ASN A 199 4.03 -1.98 -6.05
N PRO A 200 3.30 -2.04 -7.18
CA PRO A 200 2.01 -2.71 -7.26
C PRO A 200 2.02 -4.18 -6.82
N ALA A 201 3.18 -4.85 -6.85
CA ALA A 201 3.34 -6.19 -6.28
C ALA A 201 3.03 -6.25 -4.78
N LEU A 202 3.43 -5.23 -4.01
CA LEU A 202 3.17 -5.15 -2.57
C LEU A 202 1.68 -4.91 -2.29
N LEU A 203 1.00 -4.15 -3.17
CA LEU A 203 -0.46 -4.03 -3.12
C LEU A 203 -1.12 -5.40 -3.37
N LEU A 204 -0.73 -6.09 -4.45
CA LEU A 204 -1.27 -7.41 -4.76
C LEU A 204 -1.06 -8.40 -3.59
N LEU A 205 0.14 -8.45 -3.02
CA LEU A 205 0.47 -9.28 -1.86
C LEU A 205 -0.43 -8.95 -0.66
N SER A 206 -0.64 -7.66 -0.37
CA SER A 206 -1.52 -7.20 0.72
C SER A 206 -3.01 -7.42 0.43
N ALA A 207 -3.38 -7.78 -0.80
CA ALA A 207 -4.73 -8.21 -1.16
C ALA A 207 -4.93 -9.73 -1.05
N THR A 208 -3.85 -10.49 -0.75
CA THR A 208 -3.94 -11.93 -0.57
C THR A 208 -4.50 -12.31 0.81
N SER A 209 -4.67 -13.60 1.05
CA SER A 209 -5.34 -14.15 2.23
C SER A 209 -4.55 -15.30 2.84
N PRO A 210 -3.29 -15.11 3.23
CA PRO A 210 -2.52 -16.18 3.88
C PRO A 210 -3.14 -16.51 5.25
N PRO A 211 -2.72 -17.61 5.91
CA PRO A 211 -3.14 -17.89 7.28
C PRO A 211 -2.84 -16.73 8.24
N TYR A 212 -3.70 -16.50 9.23
CA TYR A 212 -3.48 -15.47 10.26
C TYR A 212 -2.10 -15.61 10.90
N GLY A 213 -1.38 -14.50 11.07
CA GLY A 213 -0.02 -14.48 11.59
C GLY A 213 1.09 -14.53 10.54
N VAL A 214 0.79 -14.89 9.30
CA VAL A 214 1.73 -14.75 8.17
C VAL A 214 1.70 -13.30 7.70
N PHE A 215 2.86 -12.66 7.64
CA PHE A 215 2.94 -11.28 7.18
C PHE A 215 2.98 -11.21 5.65
N GLU A 216 1.95 -10.62 5.03
CA GLU A 216 1.75 -10.64 3.58
C GLU A 216 2.98 -10.19 2.78
N LEU A 217 3.74 -9.21 3.31
CA LEU A 217 4.92 -8.65 2.65
C LEU A 217 6.09 -9.64 2.53
N MET A 218 6.13 -10.72 3.33
CA MET A 218 7.14 -11.78 3.17
C MET A 218 7.05 -12.45 1.78
N GLY A 219 5.88 -12.38 1.13
CA GLY A 219 5.68 -12.86 -0.23
C GLY A 219 6.53 -12.12 -1.28
N TYR A 220 7.08 -10.94 -0.95
CA TYR A 220 7.97 -10.22 -1.87
C TYR A 220 9.18 -11.08 -2.28
N LYS A 221 9.80 -11.79 -1.32
CA LYS A 221 10.91 -12.70 -1.64
C LYS A 221 10.48 -13.88 -2.51
N LEU A 222 9.26 -14.37 -2.33
CA LEU A 222 8.72 -15.46 -3.15
C LEU A 222 8.49 -15.03 -4.61
N ILE A 223 8.21 -13.74 -4.84
CA ILE A 223 7.98 -13.18 -6.17
C ILE A 223 9.31 -12.76 -6.82
N PHE A 224 10.11 -11.97 -6.13
CA PHE A 224 11.30 -11.32 -6.69
C PHE A 224 12.61 -12.06 -6.41
N ASN A 225 12.57 -13.18 -5.69
CA ASN A 225 13.74 -13.98 -5.28
C ASN A 225 14.81 -13.16 -4.55
N LYS A 226 14.39 -12.16 -3.78
CA LYS A 226 15.28 -11.28 -3.02
C LYS A 226 14.57 -10.70 -1.78
N PRO A 227 15.29 -10.30 -0.72
CA PRO A 227 14.68 -9.67 0.44
C PRO A 227 13.97 -8.35 0.08
N LEU A 228 12.92 -8.03 0.84
CA LEU A 228 12.30 -6.70 0.83
C LEU A 228 13.04 -5.79 1.82
N ASP A 229 13.47 -4.62 1.38
CA ASP A 229 14.01 -3.60 2.26
C ASP A 229 12.88 -2.91 3.04
N VAL A 230 12.95 -2.99 4.37
CA VAL A 230 11.96 -2.41 5.28
C VAL A 230 12.64 -1.53 6.34
N ALA A 231 11.94 -0.49 6.77
CA ALA A 231 12.34 0.34 7.90
C ALA A 231 11.26 0.30 8.99
N LEU A 232 11.65 0.44 10.26
CA LEU A 232 10.68 0.55 11.35
C LEU A 232 10.23 2.00 11.48
N THR A 233 8.93 2.24 11.58
CA THR A 233 8.42 3.59 11.81
C THR A 233 8.82 4.10 13.19
N PRO A 234 9.09 5.42 13.35
CA PRO A 234 9.70 5.95 14.56
C PRO A 234 8.80 5.90 15.79
N LYS A 235 7.47 6.02 15.65
CA LYS A 235 6.56 6.08 16.80
C LYS A 235 6.11 4.71 17.28
N TYR A 236 5.78 3.80 16.36
CA TYR A 236 5.19 2.50 16.67
C TYR A 236 6.07 1.30 16.31
N GLY A 237 7.22 1.51 15.65
CA GLY A 237 8.11 0.41 15.27
C GLY A 237 7.54 -0.52 14.20
N ILE A 238 6.60 -0.05 13.39
CA ILE A 238 5.92 -0.87 12.38
C ILE A 238 6.82 -1.03 11.15
N PRO A 239 7.06 -2.24 10.61
CA PRO A 239 7.89 -2.45 9.43
C PRO A 239 7.15 -1.95 8.18
N VAL A 240 7.72 -0.95 7.51
CA VAL A 240 7.20 -0.38 6.26
C VAL A 240 8.21 -0.56 5.12
N PRO A 241 7.77 -0.84 3.87
CA PRO A 241 8.68 -0.89 2.72
C PRO A 241 9.37 0.46 2.52
N VAL A 242 10.69 0.47 2.36
CA VAL A 242 11.44 1.72 2.10
C VAL A 242 11.13 2.35 0.74
N SER A 243 10.53 1.58 -0.17
CA SER A 243 10.10 2.05 -1.49
C SER A 243 8.74 2.75 -1.48
N ALA A 244 8.09 2.89 -0.30
CA ALA A 244 6.85 3.64 -0.16
C ALA A 244 7.06 5.13 -0.40
N SER A 245 6.10 5.77 -1.07
CA SER A 245 6.15 7.22 -1.32
C SER A 245 5.72 8.03 -0.10
N VAL A 246 4.73 7.52 0.65
CA VAL A 246 4.19 8.15 1.86
C VAL A 246 3.91 7.08 2.91
N VAL A 247 4.33 7.34 4.14
CA VAL A 247 3.99 6.54 5.32
C VAL A 247 3.37 7.47 6.35
N MET A 248 2.22 7.09 6.90
CA MET A 248 1.59 7.79 8.02
C MET A 248 1.40 6.85 9.19
N GLU A 249 1.86 7.25 10.37
CA GLU A 249 1.58 6.55 11.62
C GLU A 249 0.26 7.06 12.21
N ALA A 250 -0.69 6.16 12.42
CA ALA A 250 -2.03 6.48 12.92
C ALA A 250 -2.51 5.45 13.96
N ARG A 251 -3.72 5.65 14.47
CA ARG A 251 -4.39 4.70 15.36
C ARG A 251 -5.86 4.55 14.95
N ILE A 252 -6.35 3.32 14.91
CA ILE A 252 -7.78 3.06 14.79
C ILE A 252 -8.38 3.23 16.17
N LYS A 253 -9.26 4.22 16.32
CA LYS A 253 -9.93 4.56 17.58
C LYS A 253 -10.94 3.49 17.98
N LEU A 254 -11.25 3.44 19.28
CA LEU A 254 -12.28 2.58 19.89
C LEU A 254 -13.69 2.91 19.38
#